data_AF-A0A4Q3YBI1-F1
#
_entry.id   AF-A0A4Q3YBI1-F1
#
_cell.length_a   1.000
_cell.length_b   1.000
_cell.length_c   1.000
_cell.angle_alpha   90.00
_cell.angle_beta   90.00
_cell.angle_gamma   90.00
#
_symmetry.space_group_name_H-M   'P 1'
#
loop_
_entity.id
_entity.type
_entity.pdbx_description
1 polymer ?
#
loop_
_entity_poly.entity_id
_entity_poly.type
_entity_poly.pdbx_seq_one_letter_code
_entity_poly.pdbx_strand_id
1 'polypeptide(L)'
;MGWSDEELQAAVEAYLVMLVDEQAGRSVNKAEVRRSLIQGALAGRSEGAIEYRMQNISSVLSDMKRPWIAGYKPADNLGPTNRARIEHLLRQLSAPIRTAATSAPPVPMSVSVAPELTASDVVREAAAVMGIKAVWGSVSSSGICFGARGSDPHTESYFSVAASAARRAVEQPFLITVGAGSGAPEAVKHRAINLVEVGTVYGPTELILGESEGKRLSQWPVASLAHRVFRFKGMPHFVHDLGFADVGFMSGLMDGVIRPQAMEAIWIALRKWPIEAVDLLLPANILDTNEPKLIRAVPHRIPPSLSAEEGDRRWKEQLEIERDPKVAAEAKRLNLEKYGAYTCEACLFSNEDKALFDAHHPTPLATGRRVTDARHLEVLCPICHRRAHRRGHRLMPFNLADLKSWVANGRPHIVSKG
;
A
#
# COMPACT_ATOMS: atom_id res chain seq x y z
N MET A 1 5.52 -37.96 5.61
CA MET A 1 5.38 -37.24 4.33
C MET A 1 5.26 -35.75 4.61
N GLY A 2 6.07 -34.92 3.94
CA GLY A 2 6.02 -33.45 4.09
C GLY A 2 4.72 -32.87 3.52
N TRP A 3 4.36 -31.66 3.95
CA TRP A 3 3.25 -30.86 3.39
C TRP A 3 3.73 -30.07 2.18
N SER A 4 3.00 -30.13 1.07
CA SER A 4 3.24 -29.26 -0.09
C SER A 4 2.89 -27.81 0.24
N ASP A 5 3.31 -26.87 -0.60
CA ASP A 5 2.97 -25.46 -0.41
C ASP A 5 1.47 -25.20 -0.64
N GLU A 6 0.86 -25.92 -1.59
CA GLU A 6 -0.58 -25.84 -1.90
C GLU A 6 -1.42 -26.36 -0.73
N GLU A 7 -1.05 -27.50 -0.15
CA GLU A 7 -1.74 -28.04 1.04
C GLU A 7 -1.61 -27.07 2.23
N LEU A 8 -0.43 -26.46 2.39
CA LEU A 8 -0.20 -25.52 3.48
C LEU A 8 -0.99 -24.22 3.29
N GLN A 9 -1.03 -23.69 2.07
CA GLN A 9 -1.81 -22.51 1.72
C GLN A 9 -3.30 -22.75 1.94
N ALA A 10 -3.85 -23.86 1.45
CA ALA A 10 -5.27 -24.19 1.64
C ALA A 10 -5.66 -24.29 3.12
N ALA A 11 -4.77 -24.85 3.97
CA ALA A 11 -4.99 -24.89 5.41
C ALA A 11 -4.98 -23.49 6.04
N VAL A 12 -4.06 -22.60 5.63
CA VAL A 12 -3.97 -21.22 6.14
C VAL A 12 -5.17 -20.38 5.71
N GLU A 13 -5.60 -20.48 4.45
CA GLU A 13 -6.78 -19.75 3.94
C GLU A 13 -8.05 -20.15 4.70
N ALA A 14 -8.32 -21.45 4.82
CA ALA A 14 -9.46 -21.94 5.58
C ALA A 14 -9.42 -21.51 7.04
N TYR A 15 -8.23 -21.51 7.65
CA TYR A 15 -8.05 -21.02 9.02
C TYR A 15 -8.39 -19.53 9.15
N LEU A 16 -7.93 -18.68 8.22
CA LEU A 16 -8.18 -17.23 8.27
C LEU A 16 -9.67 -16.91 8.08
N VAL A 17 -10.37 -17.61 7.19
CA VAL A 17 -11.83 -17.45 7.01
C VAL A 17 -12.57 -17.78 8.31
N MET A 18 -12.24 -18.92 8.93
CA MET A 18 -12.83 -19.30 10.22
C MET A 18 -12.51 -18.28 11.33
N LEU A 19 -11.30 -17.72 11.34
CA LEU A 19 -10.90 -16.73 12.33
C LEU A 19 -11.71 -15.43 12.20
N VAL A 20 -11.96 -14.96 10.97
CA VAL A 20 -12.82 -13.78 10.72
C VAL A 20 -14.24 -14.01 11.23
N ASP A 21 -14.79 -15.20 11.01
CA ASP A 21 -16.12 -15.56 11.51
C ASP A 21 -16.17 -15.61 13.04
N GLU A 22 -15.19 -16.24 13.69
CA GLU A 22 -15.14 -16.32 15.17
C GLU A 22 -14.97 -14.93 15.80
N GLN A 23 -14.14 -14.06 15.20
CA GLN A 23 -13.95 -12.68 15.66
C GLN A 23 -15.20 -11.80 15.49
N ALA A 24 -16.00 -12.07 14.46
CA ALA A 24 -17.27 -11.39 14.24
C ALA A 24 -18.43 -11.96 15.08
N GLY A 25 -18.15 -12.93 15.97
CA GLY A 25 -19.15 -13.60 16.80
C GLY A 25 -20.05 -14.58 16.05
N ARG A 26 -19.71 -14.97 14.81
CA ARG A 26 -20.43 -15.98 14.03
C ARG A 26 -20.00 -17.38 14.47
N SER A 27 -20.94 -18.32 14.50
CA SER A 27 -20.64 -19.72 14.84
C SER A 27 -19.80 -20.39 13.75
N VAL A 28 -18.62 -20.90 14.11
CA VAL A 28 -17.73 -21.63 13.19
C VAL A 28 -17.94 -23.14 13.32
N ASN A 29 -18.39 -23.81 12.25
CA ASN A 29 -18.47 -25.26 12.18
C ASN A 29 -17.13 -25.87 11.71
N LYS A 30 -16.22 -26.10 12.66
CA LYS A 30 -14.86 -26.62 12.41
C LYS A 30 -14.87 -28.00 11.74
N ALA A 31 -15.87 -28.84 12.05
CA ALA A 31 -16.01 -30.17 11.46
C ALA A 31 -16.36 -30.08 9.98
N GLU A 32 -17.23 -29.14 9.59
CA GLU A 32 -17.61 -28.96 8.18
C GLU A 32 -16.45 -28.43 7.32
N VAL A 33 -15.71 -27.45 7.84
CA VAL A 33 -14.53 -26.92 7.15
C VAL A 33 -13.48 -28.02 6.95
N ARG A 34 -13.28 -28.88 7.95
CA ARG A 34 -12.37 -30.03 7.85
C ARG A 34 -12.82 -31.03 6.79
N ARG A 35 -14.12 -31.38 6.74
CA ARG A 35 -14.67 -32.26 5.70
C ARG A 35 -14.47 -31.68 4.30
N SER A 36 -14.72 -30.38 4.14
CA SER A 36 -14.52 -29.67 2.87
C SER A 36 -13.05 -29.70 2.42
N LEU A 37 -12.10 -29.49 3.34
CA LEU A 37 -10.67 -29.57 3.04
C LEU A 37 -10.25 -30.97 2.60
N ILE A 38 -10.75 -32.02 3.26
CA ILE A 38 -10.47 -33.42 2.90
C ILE A 38 -11.10 -33.79 1.55
N GLN A 39 -12.29 -33.28 1.23
CA GLN A 39 -12.91 -33.53 -0.08
C GLN A 39 -12.19 -32.79 -1.21
N GLY A 40 -11.41 -31.76 -0.90
CA GLY A 40 -10.70 -30.92 -1.86
C GLY A 40 -9.19 -30.98 -1.71
N ALA A 41 -8.59 -29.83 -1.38
CA ALA A 41 -7.15 -29.60 -1.43
C ALA A 41 -6.31 -30.50 -0.51
N LEU A 42 -6.91 -31.11 0.52
CA LEU A 42 -6.24 -31.96 1.51
C LEU A 42 -6.70 -33.42 1.47
N ALA A 43 -7.13 -33.93 0.31
CA ALA A 43 -7.62 -35.31 0.14
C ALA A 43 -6.65 -36.41 0.60
N GLY A 44 -5.33 -36.13 0.62
CA GLY A 44 -4.32 -37.05 1.13
C GLY A 44 -4.07 -36.98 2.64
N ARG A 45 -4.80 -36.15 3.40
CA ARG A 45 -4.55 -35.89 4.83
C ARG A 45 -5.64 -36.46 5.72
N SER A 46 -5.22 -36.99 6.88
CA SER A 46 -6.15 -37.41 7.92
C SER A 46 -6.67 -36.22 8.70
N GLU A 47 -7.84 -36.37 9.32
CA GLU A 47 -8.43 -35.34 10.19
C GLU A 47 -7.47 -34.86 11.28
N GLY A 48 -6.76 -35.79 11.94
CA GLY A 48 -5.78 -35.46 12.97
C GLY A 48 -4.59 -34.66 12.44
N ALA A 49 -4.16 -34.92 11.19
CA ALA A 49 -3.09 -34.14 10.57
C ALA A 49 -3.54 -32.70 10.27
N ILE A 50 -4.79 -32.51 9.85
CA ILE A 50 -5.37 -31.19 9.60
C ILE A 50 -5.56 -30.43 10.92
N GLU A 51 -6.09 -31.09 11.95
CA GLU A 51 -6.26 -30.48 13.27
C GLU A 51 -4.92 -30.01 13.86
N TYR A 52 -3.89 -30.85 13.81
CA TYR A 52 -2.55 -30.47 14.23
C TYR A 52 -1.98 -29.30 13.41
N ARG A 53 -2.28 -29.25 12.10
CA ARG A 53 -1.91 -28.11 11.26
C ARG A 53 -2.59 -26.82 11.69
N MET A 54 -3.87 -26.86 12.06
CA MET A 54 -4.57 -25.67 12.60
C MET A 54 -3.97 -25.20 13.93
N GLN A 55 -3.52 -26.12 14.79
CA GLN A 55 -2.78 -25.78 16.02
C GLN A 55 -1.40 -25.19 15.72
N ASN A 56 -0.71 -25.63 14.67
CA ASN A 56 0.54 -25.01 14.22
C ASN A 56 0.29 -23.57 13.72
N ILE A 57 -0.79 -23.31 12.98
CA ILE A 57 -1.16 -21.96 12.54
C ILE A 57 -1.46 -21.08 13.76
N SER A 58 -2.16 -21.62 14.76
CA SER A 58 -2.43 -20.93 16.03
C SER A 58 -1.15 -20.60 16.80
N SER A 59 -0.17 -21.50 16.80
CA SER A 59 1.17 -21.27 17.38
C SER A 59 1.89 -20.10 16.71
N VAL A 60 1.91 -20.05 15.37
CA VAL A 60 2.52 -18.92 14.65
C VAL A 60 1.77 -17.62 14.89
N LEU A 61 0.43 -17.63 14.89
CA LEU A 61 -0.38 -16.43 15.20
C LEU A 61 -0.13 -15.93 16.63
N SER A 62 -0.04 -16.84 17.60
CA SER A 62 0.29 -16.53 18.98
C SER A 62 1.66 -15.85 19.09
N ASP A 63 2.69 -16.38 18.41
CA ASP A 63 4.02 -15.80 18.39
C ASP A 63 4.07 -14.44 17.66
N MET A 64 3.22 -14.26 16.65
CA MET A 64 2.97 -12.97 15.98
C MET A 64 2.12 -12.00 16.81
N LYS A 65 1.69 -12.38 18.03
CA LYS A 65 0.78 -11.62 18.90
C LYS A 65 -0.55 -11.26 18.24
N ARG A 66 -1.09 -12.18 17.44
CA ARG A 66 -2.39 -12.06 16.76
C ARG A 66 -3.40 -13.01 17.40
N PRO A 67 -4.71 -12.70 17.30
CA PRO A 67 -5.74 -13.63 17.74
C PRO A 67 -5.67 -14.95 16.95
N TRP A 68 -6.04 -16.04 17.61
CA TRP A 68 -6.13 -17.38 17.05
C TRP A 68 -7.47 -18.00 17.49
N ILE A 69 -7.90 -19.04 16.79
CA ILE A 69 -9.21 -19.66 16.97
C ILE A 69 -9.21 -20.42 18.30
N ALA A 70 -10.05 -20.06 19.27
CA ALA A 70 -9.97 -20.57 20.65
C ALA A 70 -10.00 -22.11 20.75
N GLY A 71 -10.68 -22.78 19.81
CA GLY A 71 -10.74 -24.25 19.74
C GLY A 71 -9.55 -24.95 19.08
N TYR A 72 -8.55 -24.21 18.58
CA TYR A 72 -7.28 -24.75 18.09
C TYR A 72 -6.16 -24.24 19.00
N LYS A 73 -5.94 -24.91 20.13
CA LYS A 73 -4.88 -24.52 21.07
C LYS A 73 -3.51 -24.50 20.34
N PRO A 74 -2.69 -23.43 20.50
CA PRO A 74 -1.33 -23.36 19.96
C PRO A 74 -0.52 -24.63 20.26
N ALA A 75 0.10 -25.20 19.22
CA ALA A 75 0.98 -26.35 19.38
C ALA A 75 2.33 -25.95 20.02
N ASP A 76 2.81 -26.75 20.96
CA ASP A 76 4.05 -26.48 21.71
C ASP A 76 5.33 -26.72 20.87
N ASN A 77 5.26 -27.61 19.87
CA ASN A 77 6.44 -28.10 19.14
C ASN A 77 6.34 -27.86 17.62
N LEU A 78 6.47 -26.61 17.19
CA LEU A 78 6.55 -26.24 15.78
C LEU A 78 8.00 -26.00 15.32
N GLY A 79 8.49 -26.86 14.42
CA GLY A 79 9.84 -26.74 13.86
C GLY A 79 10.05 -25.46 13.01
N PRO A 80 11.29 -24.94 12.93
CA PRO A 80 11.59 -23.61 12.35
C PRO A 80 11.21 -23.49 10.87
N THR A 81 11.34 -24.57 10.08
CA THR A 81 10.96 -24.57 8.65
C THR A 81 9.45 -24.40 8.44
N ASN A 82 8.63 -25.14 9.19
CA ASN A 82 7.17 -25.03 9.08
C ASN A 82 6.67 -23.70 9.65
N ARG A 83 7.32 -23.21 10.72
CA ARG A 83 7.10 -21.87 11.25
C ARG A 83 7.30 -20.79 10.19
N ALA A 84 8.46 -20.77 9.53
CA ALA A 84 8.75 -19.77 8.51
C ALA A 84 7.78 -19.82 7.32
N ARG A 85 7.41 -21.02 6.86
CA ARG A 85 6.45 -21.21 5.76
C ARG A 85 5.04 -20.71 6.13
N ILE A 86 4.53 -21.08 7.30
CA ILE A 86 3.22 -20.61 7.79
C ILE A 86 3.23 -19.09 8.00
N GLU A 87 4.29 -18.55 8.60
CA GLU A 87 4.41 -17.10 8.82
C GLU A 87 4.40 -16.31 7.51
N HIS A 88 5.10 -16.81 6.49
CA HIS A 88 5.11 -16.21 5.16
C HIS A 88 3.71 -16.16 4.54
N LEU A 89 2.99 -17.29 4.54
CA LEU A 89 1.63 -17.39 4.03
C LEU A 89 0.66 -16.50 4.81
N LEU A 90 0.77 -16.46 6.14
CA LEU A 90 -0.04 -15.55 6.97
C LEU A 90 0.22 -14.10 6.60
N ARG A 91 1.47 -13.67 6.37
CA ARG A 91 1.77 -12.29 5.97
C ARG A 91 1.23 -11.95 4.59
N GLN A 92 1.29 -12.88 3.63
CA GLN A 92 0.75 -12.70 2.28
C GLN A 92 -0.78 -12.60 2.30
N LEU A 93 -1.46 -13.51 3.00
CA LEU A 93 -2.93 -13.60 3.03
C LEU A 93 -3.57 -12.61 4.01
N SER A 94 -2.81 -12.08 4.97
CA SER A 94 -3.26 -10.98 5.86
C SER A 94 -2.96 -9.59 5.32
N ALA A 95 -2.30 -9.45 4.17
CA ALA A 95 -2.27 -8.19 3.45
C ALA A 95 -3.71 -7.80 3.08
N PRO A 96 -4.08 -6.52 3.00
CA PRO A 96 -5.46 -6.14 2.71
C PRO A 96 -5.89 -6.70 1.35
N ILE A 97 -6.62 -7.81 1.39
CA ILE A 97 -7.31 -8.38 0.24
C ILE A 97 -8.40 -7.37 -0.14
N ARG A 98 -8.29 -6.80 -1.34
CA ARG A 98 -9.44 -6.22 -2.04
C ARG A 98 -10.44 -7.36 -2.24
N THR A 99 -11.45 -7.42 -1.38
CA THR A 99 -12.46 -8.46 -1.44
C THR A 99 -13.38 -8.23 -2.63
N ALA A 100 -13.42 -9.23 -3.52
CA ALA A 100 -14.50 -9.41 -4.47
C ALA A 100 -15.81 -9.66 -3.71
N ALA A 101 -16.88 -9.06 -4.22
CA ALA A 101 -18.21 -9.00 -3.64
C ALA A 101 -19.01 -10.30 -3.78
N THR A 102 -19.86 -10.56 -2.77
CA THR A 102 -21.17 -11.26 -2.83
C THR A 102 -21.82 -11.13 -1.45
N SER A 103 -23.09 -10.82 -1.18
CA SER A 103 -24.21 -10.18 -1.89
C SER A 103 -25.33 -9.95 -0.85
N ALA A 104 -25.75 -8.70 -0.63
CA ALA A 104 -27.06 -8.30 -0.09
C ALA A 104 -27.28 -6.82 -0.46
N PRO A 105 -28.50 -6.39 -0.84
CA PRO A 105 -28.66 -5.15 -1.58
C PRO A 105 -28.56 -3.95 -0.63
N PRO A 106 -27.68 -2.96 -0.90
CA PRO A 106 -27.81 -1.67 -0.26
C PRO A 106 -28.79 -0.82 -1.06
N VAL A 107 -29.64 -0.13 -0.32
CA VAL A 107 -30.53 0.96 -0.75
C VAL A 107 -29.80 1.90 -1.73
N PRO A 108 -30.41 2.33 -2.83
CA PRO A 108 -29.73 3.15 -3.82
C PRO A 108 -29.55 4.57 -3.28
N MET A 109 -28.37 4.84 -2.71
CA MET A 109 -27.79 6.17 -2.77
C MET A 109 -27.08 6.28 -4.11
N SER A 110 -27.47 7.27 -4.91
CA SER A 110 -26.82 7.61 -6.17
C SER A 110 -25.37 8.02 -5.92
N VAL A 111 -24.46 7.05 -5.94
CA VAL A 111 -23.02 7.31 -6.01
C VAL A 111 -22.72 7.68 -7.45
N SER A 112 -22.45 8.95 -7.68
CA SER A 112 -21.69 9.40 -8.84
C SER A 112 -20.39 8.58 -8.87
N VAL A 113 -20.31 7.60 -9.78
CA VAL A 113 -19.10 6.82 -10.02
C VAL A 113 -18.00 7.83 -10.38
N ALA A 114 -16.99 7.95 -9.53
CA ALA A 114 -15.82 8.76 -9.86
C ALA A 114 -15.26 8.27 -11.20
N PRO A 115 -14.91 9.17 -12.13
CA PRO A 115 -14.41 8.77 -13.44
C PRO A 115 -13.21 7.84 -13.30
N GLU A 116 -13.16 6.78 -14.12
CA GLU A 116 -12.03 5.85 -14.13
C GLU A 116 -10.74 6.60 -14.51
N LEU A 117 -9.66 6.35 -13.77
CA LEU A 117 -8.34 6.91 -14.05
C LEU A 117 -7.84 6.40 -15.40
N THR A 118 -7.36 7.30 -16.25
CA THR A 118 -6.78 6.99 -17.57
C THR A 118 -5.29 7.29 -17.61
N ALA A 119 -4.59 6.74 -18.59
CA ALA A 119 -3.17 7.04 -18.78
C ALA A 119 -2.89 8.55 -18.97
N SER A 120 -3.79 9.30 -19.62
CA SER A 120 -3.66 10.75 -19.82
C SER A 120 -3.80 11.59 -18.56
N ASP A 121 -4.41 11.05 -17.50
CA ASP A 121 -4.48 11.71 -16.20
C ASP A 121 -3.12 11.67 -15.47
N VAL A 122 -2.25 10.72 -15.84
CA VAL A 122 -0.90 10.54 -15.28
C VAL A 122 0.16 11.16 -16.19
N VAL A 123 0.06 10.94 -17.50
CA VAL A 123 1.03 11.41 -18.50
C VAL A 123 0.33 12.32 -19.49
N ARG A 124 0.70 13.60 -19.51
CA ARG A 124 0.01 14.59 -20.36
C ARG A 124 0.36 14.44 -21.84
N GLU A 125 1.62 14.11 -22.14
CA GLU A 125 2.16 14.17 -23.51
C GLU A 125 3.01 12.93 -23.84
N ALA A 126 2.97 12.50 -25.10
CA ALA A 126 3.77 11.36 -25.61
C ALA A 126 5.28 11.57 -25.46
N ALA A 127 5.73 12.84 -25.45
CA ALA A 127 7.12 13.20 -25.28
C ALA A 127 7.67 12.71 -23.93
N ALA A 128 6.84 12.67 -22.88
CA ALA A 128 7.23 12.20 -21.56
C ALA A 128 7.37 10.66 -21.45
N VAL A 129 6.97 9.90 -22.48
CA VAL A 129 7.10 8.44 -22.52
C VAL A 129 8.40 8.03 -23.20
N MET A 130 9.42 7.54 -22.47
CA MET A 130 10.75 7.19 -23.01
C MET A 130 10.76 6.05 -24.04
N GLY A 131 9.70 5.24 -24.08
CA GLY A 131 9.59 4.12 -24.99
C GLY A 131 8.78 2.96 -24.43
N ILE A 132 9.06 1.78 -24.98
CA ILE A 132 8.51 0.49 -24.57
C ILE A 132 9.60 -0.47 -24.11
N LYS A 133 9.23 -1.39 -23.22
CA LYS A 133 10.10 -2.47 -22.74
C LYS A 133 9.35 -3.80 -22.64
N ALA A 134 9.98 -4.86 -23.13
CA ALA A 134 9.46 -6.21 -22.98
C ALA A 134 9.54 -6.67 -21.52
N VAL A 135 8.45 -7.26 -21.03
CA VAL A 135 8.38 -7.94 -19.72
C VAL A 135 7.58 -9.24 -19.85
N TRP A 136 7.83 -10.17 -18.93
CA TRP A 136 7.18 -11.49 -18.93
C TRP A 136 5.87 -11.52 -18.14
N GLY A 137 5.54 -10.44 -17.44
CA GLY A 137 4.36 -10.33 -16.59
C GLY A 137 4.15 -8.90 -16.09
N SER A 138 3.07 -8.69 -15.33
CA SER A 138 2.84 -7.41 -14.65
C SER A 138 4.00 -7.09 -13.71
N VAL A 139 4.49 -5.85 -13.77
CA VAL A 139 5.43 -5.32 -12.79
C VAL A 139 4.76 -5.34 -11.42
N SER A 140 5.41 -5.99 -10.45
CA SER A 140 4.90 -6.23 -9.08
C SER A 140 5.86 -5.77 -7.99
N SER A 141 6.96 -5.12 -8.37
CA SER A 141 8.05 -4.71 -7.49
C SER A 141 8.51 -3.31 -7.91
N SER A 142 9.08 -2.53 -6.99
CA SER A 142 9.47 -1.13 -7.19
C SER A 142 10.74 -0.94 -8.05
N GLY A 143 10.89 -1.74 -9.10
CA GLY A 143 12.02 -1.66 -10.02
C GLY A 143 11.73 -2.27 -11.39
N ILE A 144 12.37 -1.69 -12.41
CA ILE A 144 12.38 -2.19 -13.79
C ILE A 144 13.74 -2.80 -14.07
N CYS A 145 13.75 -4.09 -14.43
CA CYS A 145 14.99 -4.87 -14.55
C CYS A 145 15.49 -4.93 -15.99
N PHE A 146 16.80 -4.93 -16.15
CA PHE A 146 17.55 -4.86 -17.41
C PHE A 146 18.62 -5.95 -17.43
N GLY A 147 19.00 -6.33 -18.65
CA GLY A 147 20.13 -7.20 -18.90
C GLY A 147 21.43 -6.40 -18.73
N ALA A 148 22.47 -7.09 -18.29
CA ALA A 148 23.80 -6.52 -18.22
C ALA A 148 24.48 -6.48 -19.59
N ARG A 149 25.49 -5.62 -19.74
CA ARG A 149 26.40 -5.63 -20.89
C ARG A 149 27.81 -6.06 -20.46
N GLY A 150 28.30 -7.15 -21.05
CA GLY A 150 29.54 -7.79 -20.59
C GLY A 150 29.32 -8.65 -19.33
N SER A 151 30.40 -9.23 -18.81
CA SER A 151 30.35 -10.20 -17.71
C SER A 151 30.84 -9.66 -16.36
N ASP A 152 31.48 -8.49 -16.32
CA ASP A 152 32.08 -7.94 -15.10
C ASP A 152 31.14 -6.93 -14.41
N PRO A 153 30.54 -7.29 -13.25
CA PRO A 153 29.60 -6.44 -12.51
C PRO A 153 30.26 -5.23 -11.83
N HIS A 154 31.59 -5.10 -11.89
CA HIS A 154 32.30 -3.94 -11.34
C HIS A 154 32.43 -2.80 -12.35
N THR A 155 32.30 -3.08 -13.65
CA THR A 155 32.41 -2.07 -14.72
C THR A 155 31.15 -1.22 -14.86
N GLU A 156 31.28 0.05 -15.27
CA GLU A 156 30.11 0.88 -15.60
C GLU A 156 29.35 0.37 -16.83
N SER A 157 30.09 -0.23 -17.76
CA SER A 157 29.50 -0.81 -18.99
C SER A 157 28.45 -1.86 -18.67
N TYR A 158 28.62 -2.62 -17.58
CA TYR A 158 27.65 -3.59 -17.06
C TYR A 158 26.26 -3.00 -16.87
N PHE A 159 26.19 -1.76 -16.37
CA PHE A 159 24.96 -1.05 -16.05
C PHE A 159 24.45 -0.16 -17.18
N SER A 160 25.11 -0.14 -18.34
CA SER A 160 24.85 0.82 -19.43
C SER A 160 23.40 0.87 -19.92
N VAL A 161 22.70 -0.27 -19.91
CA VAL A 161 21.30 -0.37 -20.33
C VAL A 161 20.37 0.37 -19.36
N ALA A 162 20.51 0.12 -18.05
CA ALA A 162 19.75 0.82 -17.02
C ALA A 162 20.17 2.29 -16.91
N ALA A 163 21.47 2.58 -17.07
CA ALA A 163 21.98 3.95 -17.12
C ALA A 163 21.34 4.76 -18.25
N SER A 164 21.09 4.14 -19.41
CA SER A 164 20.37 4.77 -20.51
C SER A 164 18.91 5.08 -20.17
N ALA A 165 18.22 4.19 -19.45
CA ALA A 165 16.86 4.43 -18.99
C ALA A 165 16.82 5.55 -17.93
N ALA A 166 17.70 5.49 -16.94
CA ALA A 166 17.84 6.51 -15.89
C ALA A 166 18.18 7.90 -16.44
N ARG A 167 19.03 8.01 -17.47
CA ARG A 167 19.28 9.30 -18.15
C ARG A 167 18.04 9.85 -18.85
N ARG A 168 17.29 8.98 -19.53
CA ARG A 168 16.03 9.39 -20.20
C ARG A 168 14.96 9.78 -19.19
N ALA A 169 14.93 9.17 -18.02
CA ALA A 169 13.91 9.42 -17.00
C ALA A 169 13.85 10.88 -16.53
N VAL A 170 14.95 11.64 -16.63
CA VAL A 170 15.00 13.07 -16.26
C VAL A 170 13.98 13.90 -17.06
N GLU A 171 13.81 13.60 -18.36
CA GLU A 171 12.92 14.34 -19.26
C GLU A 171 11.70 13.50 -19.70
N GLN A 172 11.87 12.17 -19.74
CA GLN A 172 10.90 11.20 -20.24
C GLN A 172 10.68 10.10 -19.19
N PRO A 173 10.12 10.40 -18.02
CA PRO A 173 10.08 9.46 -16.89
C PRO A 173 9.19 8.24 -17.13
N PHE A 174 8.32 8.24 -18.14
CA PHE A 174 7.32 7.19 -18.30
C PHE A 174 7.73 6.10 -19.29
N LEU A 175 7.49 4.85 -18.93
CA LEU A 175 7.76 3.66 -19.73
C LEU A 175 6.49 2.84 -19.87
N ILE A 176 6.21 2.34 -21.07
CA ILE A 176 5.14 1.36 -21.28
C ILE A 176 5.74 -0.04 -21.34
N THR A 177 5.32 -0.94 -20.47
CA THR A 177 5.74 -2.34 -20.55
C THR A 177 4.79 -3.13 -21.43
N VAL A 178 5.35 -4.03 -22.24
CA VAL A 178 4.61 -4.84 -23.21
C VAL A 178 5.04 -6.30 -23.10
N GLY A 179 4.13 -7.23 -23.37
CA GLY A 179 4.51 -8.63 -23.51
C GLY A 179 5.02 -8.89 -24.91
N ALA A 180 6.32 -9.11 -25.06
CA ALA A 180 6.96 -9.29 -26.35
C ALA A 180 8.02 -10.41 -26.31
N GLY A 181 8.30 -10.99 -27.47
CA GLY A 181 9.22 -12.11 -27.63
C GLY A 181 8.50 -13.44 -27.88
N SER A 182 9.21 -14.39 -28.52
CA SER A 182 8.65 -15.69 -28.89
C SER A 182 8.24 -16.54 -27.68
N GLY A 183 8.91 -16.35 -26.53
CA GLY A 183 8.64 -17.04 -25.26
C GLY A 183 7.75 -16.25 -24.29
N ALA A 184 7.14 -15.13 -24.69
CA ALA A 184 6.26 -14.38 -23.80
C ALA A 184 5.01 -15.22 -23.44
N PRO A 185 4.59 -15.27 -22.16
CA PRO A 185 3.39 -15.99 -21.77
C PRO A 185 2.15 -15.49 -22.50
N GLU A 186 1.26 -16.39 -22.89
CA GLU A 186 0.07 -16.06 -23.70
C GLU A 186 -0.83 -15.01 -23.02
N ALA A 187 -0.88 -15.02 -21.69
CA ALA A 187 -1.63 -14.05 -20.90
C ALA A 187 -1.20 -12.59 -21.11
N VAL A 188 0.03 -12.34 -21.53
CA VAL A 188 0.59 -10.99 -21.70
C VAL A 188 1.11 -10.71 -23.10
N LYS A 189 1.26 -11.74 -23.93
CA LYS A 189 1.81 -11.65 -25.27
C LYS A 189 1.06 -10.64 -26.13
N HIS A 190 1.81 -9.73 -26.74
CA HIS A 190 1.33 -8.64 -27.58
C HIS A 190 0.33 -7.70 -26.88
N ARG A 191 0.40 -7.59 -25.56
CA ARG A 191 -0.45 -6.69 -24.76
C ARG A 191 0.35 -5.55 -24.15
N ALA A 192 -0.31 -4.41 -23.94
CA ALA A 192 0.18 -3.36 -23.06
C ALA A 192 -0.13 -3.74 -21.62
N ILE A 193 0.90 -3.79 -20.76
CA ILE A 193 0.80 -4.38 -19.43
C ILE A 193 0.77 -3.28 -18.37
N ASN A 194 1.85 -2.49 -18.29
CA ASN A 194 1.96 -1.41 -17.32
C ASN A 194 2.38 -0.08 -17.97
N LEU A 195 1.96 1.00 -17.32
CA LEU A 195 2.57 2.32 -17.43
C LEU A 195 3.40 2.54 -16.17
N VAL A 196 4.69 2.82 -16.32
CA VAL A 196 5.65 2.88 -15.21
C VAL A 196 6.36 4.23 -15.21
N GLU A 197 6.37 4.91 -14.07
CA GLU A 197 7.21 6.06 -13.81
C GLU A 197 8.56 5.56 -13.29
N VAL A 198 9.60 5.72 -14.10
CA VAL A 198 10.96 5.24 -13.85
C VAL A 198 11.80 6.36 -13.22
N GLY A 199 12.56 6.03 -12.19
CA GLY A 199 13.49 6.95 -11.53
C GLY A 199 14.86 7.05 -12.20
N THR A 200 15.71 7.93 -11.69
CA THR A 200 17.08 8.15 -12.19
C THR A 200 18.13 7.32 -11.44
N VAL A 201 17.72 6.61 -10.38
CA VAL A 201 18.59 5.69 -9.64
C VAL A 201 18.56 4.30 -10.26
N TYR A 202 19.74 3.73 -10.49
CA TYR A 202 19.92 2.40 -11.05
C TYR A 202 21.09 1.66 -10.40
N GLY A 203 21.10 0.33 -10.48
CA GLY A 203 22.12 -0.49 -9.82
C GLY A 203 21.77 -1.97 -9.83
N PRO A 204 22.44 -2.80 -9.01
CA PRO A 204 22.12 -4.22 -8.88
C PRO A 204 20.66 -4.44 -8.52
N THR A 205 19.98 -5.39 -9.18
CA THR A 205 18.56 -5.70 -8.94
C THR A 205 18.30 -6.08 -7.48
N GLU A 206 19.18 -6.88 -6.89
CA GLU A 206 19.12 -7.25 -5.47
C GLU A 206 19.20 -6.03 -4.54
N LEU A 207 19.99 -5.01 -4.90
CA LEU A 207 20.12 -3.81 -4.08
C LEU A 207 18.84 -2.96 -4.12
N ILE A 208 18.16 -2.90 -5.26
CA ILE A 208 16.95 -2.10 -5.44
C ILE A 208 15.72 -2.85 -4.92
N LEU A 209 15.59 -4.15 -5.20
CA LEU A 209 14.39 -4.93 -4.90
C LEU A 209 14.51 -5.83 -3.67
N GLY A 210 15.71 -5.93 -3.08
CA GLY A 210 16.02 -6.83 -1.99
C GLY A 210 16.44 -8.23 -2.46
N GLU A 211 17.06 -8.99 -1.54
CA GLU A 211 17.68 -10.31 -1.80
C GLU A 211 16.71 -11.33 -2.43
N SER A 212 15.48 -11.41 -1.93
CA SER A 212 14.49 -12.37 -2.42
C SER A 212 14.14 -12.12 -3.90
N GLU A 213 13.84 -10.88 -4.24
CA GLU A 213 13.47 -10.50 -5.61
C GLU A 213 14.69 -10.51 -6.54
N GLY A 214 15.87 -10.12 -6.04
CA GLY A 214 17.13 -10.22 -6.76
C GLY A 214 17.46 -11.66 -7.18
N LYS A 215 17.25 -12.64 -6.29
CA LYS A 215 17.42 -14.07 -6.61
C LYS A 215 16.44 -14.54 -7.68
N ARG A 216 15.16 -14.18 -7.54
CA ARG A 216 14.09 -14.53 -8.51
C ARG A 216 14.36 -13.95 -9.89
N LEU A 217 14.94 -12.74 -9.96
CA LEU A 217 15.19 -11.98 -11.18
C LEU A 217 16.66 -11.99 -11.60
N SER A 218 17.42 -13.02 -11.20
CA SER A 218 18.88 -13.12 -11.44
C SER A 218 19.28 -13.04 -12.91
N GLN A 219 18.37 -13.37 -13.84
CA GLN A 219 18.57 -13.18 -15.29
C GLN A 219 18.69 -11.69 -15.69
N TRP A 220 18.06 -10.79 -14.95
CA TRP A 220 18.16 -9.34 -15.14
C TRP A 220 18.83 -8.72 -13.90
N PRO A 221 20.17 -8.78 -13.83
CA PRO A 221 20.92 -8.45 -12.63
C PRO A 221 21.01 -6.94 -12.35
N VAL A 222 20.49 -6.10 -13.25
CA VAL A 222 20.50 -4.64 -13.11
C VAL A 222 19.06 -4.13 -13.12
N ALA A 223 18.74 -3.13 -12.28
CA ALA A 223 17.43 -2.47 -12.30
C ALA A 223 17.54 -0.95 -12.20
N SER A 224 16.48 -0.26 -12.60
CA SER A 224 16.19 1.13 -12.24
C SER A 224 15.00 1.17 -11.30
N LEU A 225 14.96 2.15 -10.40
CA LEU A 225 13.85 2.34 -9.48
C LEU A 225 12.55 2.63 -10.27
N ALA A 226 11.44 2.04 -9.84
CA ALA A 226 10.10 2.38 -10.35
C ALA A 226 9.33 3.14 -9.27
N HIS A 227 9.09 4.42 -9.49
CA HIS A 227 8.40 5.31 -8.54
C HIS A 227 6.92 4.95 -8.42
N ARG A 228 6.26 4.80 -9.57
CA ARG A 228 4.83 4.50 -9.67
C ARG A 228 4.60 3.50 -10.79
N VAL A 229 3.72 2.54 -10.53
CA VAL A 229 3.35 1.51 -11.51
C VAL A 229 1.84 1.51 -11.63
N PHE A 230 1.36 1.56 -12.87
CA PHE A 230 -0.04 1.45 -13.22
C PHE A 230 -0.22 0.25 -14.13
N ARG A 231 -1.27 -0.54 -13.94
CA ARG A 231 -1.66 -1.62 -14.84
C ARG A 231 -2.72 -1.10 -15.81
N PHE A 232 -2.58 -1.39 -17.09
CA PHE A 232 -3.68 -1.19 -18.04
C PHE A 232 -4.79 -2.19 -17.76
N LYS A 233 -6.00 -1.71 -17.50
CA LYS A 233 -7.14 -2.57 -17.18
C LYS A 233 -7.42 -3.54 -18.33
N GLY A 234 -7.47 -4.83 -18.03
CA GLY A 234 -7.64 -5.89 -19.03
C GLY A 234 -6.43 -6.15 -19.94
N MET A 235 -5.33 -5.39 -19.80
CA MET A 235 -4.10 -5.51 -20.61
C MET A 235 -4.40 -5.57 -22.12
N PRO A 236 -4.75 -4.44 -22.77
CA PRO A 236 -5.23 -4.45 -24.14
C PRO A 236 -4.20 -5.01 -25.11
N HIS A 237 -4.66 -5.87 -26.01
CA HIS A 237 -3.88 -6.47 -27.08
C HIS A 237 -3.72 -5.46 -28.23
N PHE A 238 -2.49 -5.28 -28.72
CA PHE A 238 -2.20 -4.23 -29.71
C PHE A 238 -2.98 -4.40 -31.03
N VAL A 239 -3.07 -5.63 -31.55
CA VAL A 239 -3.85 -5.89 -32.78
C VAL A 239 -5.35 -5.88 -32.51
N HIS A 240 -5.83 -6.75 -31.63
CA HIS A 240 -7.27 -6.98 -31.43
C HIS A 240 -8.01 -5.84 -30.73
N ASP A 241 -7.41 -5.21 -29.73
CA ASP A 241 -8.08 -4.20 -28.90
C ASP A 241 -7.70 -2.77 -29.31
N LEU A 242 -6.44 -2.55 -29.74
CA LEU A 242 -5.92 -1.22 -30.09
C LEU A 242 -5.85 -0.94 -31.60
N GLY A 243 -6.17 -1.93 -32.44
CA GLY A 243 -6.32 -1.75 -33.90
C GLY A 243 -5.01 -1.60 -34.68
N PHE A 244 -3.88 -2.06 -34.14
CA PHE A 244 -2.61 -2.09 -34.89
C PHE A 244 -2.64 -3.20 -35.94
N ALA A 245 -2.06 -2.96 -37.12
CA ALA A 245 -1.99 -3.96 -38.20
C ALA A 245 -1.14 -5.19 -37.79
N ASP A 246 -0.04 -4.94 -37.08
CA ASP A 246 0.85 -5.96 -36.55
C ASP A 246 1.59 -5.44 -35.30
N VAL A 247 2.47 -6.27 -34.73
CA VAL A 247 3.35 -5.94 -33.60
C VAL A 247 4.83 -5.83 -34.00
N GLY A 248 5.11 -5.51 -35.26
CA GLY A 248 6.46 -5.38 -35.81
C GLY A 248 7.31 -4.33 -35.10
N PHE A 249 6.69 -3.31 -34.51
CA PHE A 249 7.37 -2.33 -33.65
C PHE A 249 7.95 -2.93 -32.35
N MET A 250 7.56 -4.16 -31.99
CA MET A 250 8.15 -4.94 -30.89
C MET A 250 9.40 -5.73 -31.31
N SER A 251 9.73 -5.75 -32.61
CA SER A 251 10.90 -6.46 -33.11
C SER A 251 12.19 -5.88 -32.53
N GLY A 252 13.09 -6.76 -32.07
CA GLY A 252 14.35 -6.36 -31.44
C GLY A 252 14.21 -5.83 -30.01
N LEU A 253 13.02 -5.91 -29.38
CA LEU A 253 12.90 -5.70 -27.93
C LEU A 253 13.68 -6.77 -27.18
N MET A 254 14.90 -6.42 -26.79
CA MET A 254 15.72 -7.19 -25.86
C MET A 254 15.52 -6.65 -24.43
N ASP A 255 16.58 -6.66 -23.61
CA ASP A 255 16.47 -6.30 -22.20
C ASP A 255 16.41 -4.78 -21.92
N GLY A 256 16.43 -3.92 -22.94
CA GLY A 256 16.45 -2.45 -22.83
C GLY A 256 15.10 -1.76 -23.08
N VAL A 257 15.13 -0.42 -23.07
CA VAL A 257 14.00 0.43 -23.50
C VAL A 257 14.23 0.93 -24.91
N ILE A 258 13.27 0.67 -25.80
CA ILE A 258 13.28 1.12 -27.19
C ILE A 258 12.18 2.15 -27.39
N ARG A 259 12.46 3.24 -28.11
CA ARG A 259 11.44 4.17 -28.58
C ARG A 259 11.13 3.88 -30.05
N PRO A 260 10.09 3.10 -30.37
CA PRO A 260 9.78 2.76 -31.76
C PRO A 260 9.27 3.98 -32.54
N GLN A 261 9.35 3.93 -33.87
CA GLN A 261 8.75 4.96 -34.73
C GLN A 261 7.23 5.08 -34.49
N ALA A 262 6.57 3.97 -34.15
CA ALA A 262 5.16 3.91 -33.81
C ALA A 262 4.81 4.47 -32.41
N MET A 263 5.76 5.03 -31.64
CA MET A 263 5.52 5.47 -30.25
C MET A 263 4.36 6.46 -30.13
N GLU A 264 4.23 7.40 -31.06
CA GLU A 264 3.11 8.36 -31.04
C GLU A 264 1.76 7.67 -31.22
N ALA A 265 1.67 6.73 -32.17
CA ALA A 265 0.46 5.94 -32.39
C ALA A 265 0.12 5.05 -31.18
N ILE A 266 1.12 4.43 -30.56
CA ILE A 266 0.97 3.64 -29.32
C ILE A 266 0.40 4.52 -28.20
N TRP A 267 0.95 5.71 -28.02
CA TRP A 267 0.45 6.64 -27.00
C TRP A 267 -0.98 7.09 -27.29
N ILE A 268 -1.30 7.48 -28.52
CA ILE A 268 -2.65 7.89 -28.91
C ILE A 268 -3.68 6.80 -28.61
N ALA A 269 -3.34 5.53 -28.89
CA ALA A 269 -4.22 4.40 -28.62
C ALA A 269 -4.43 4.14 -27.12
N LEU A 270 -3.38 4.32 -26.30
CA LEU A 270 -3.41 3.98 -24.88
C LEU A 270 -3.81 5.14 -23.95
N ARG A 271 -3.68 6.41 -24.37
CA ARG A 271 -3.81 7.56 -23.47
C ARG A 271 -5.16 7.64 -22.76
N LYS A 272 -6.24 7.20 -23.41
CA LYS A 272 -7.60 7.17 -22.82
C LYS A 272 -7.97 5.82 -22.20
N TRP A 273 -7.07 4.84 -22.23
CA TRP A 273 -7.33 3.52 -21.69
C TRP A 273 -7.35 3.56 -20.15
N PRO A 274 -8.29 2.86 -19.48
CA PRO A 274 -8.35 2.83 -18.03
C PRO A 274 -7.11 2.15 -17.41
N ILE A 275 -6.62 2.72 -16.31
CA ILE A 275 -5.46 2.22 -15.58
C ILE A 275 -5.75 2.07 -14.08
N GLU A 276 -5.05 1.14 -13.45
CA GLU A 276 -5.16 0.87 -12.01
C GLU A 276 -3.78 1.03 -11.37
N ALA A 277 -3.69 1.84 -10.30
CA ALA A 277 -2.45 1.95 -9.54
C ALA A 277 -2.10 0.61 -8.88
N VAL A 278 -0.82 0.23 -8.98
CA VAL A 278 -0.25 -0.91 -8.27
C VAL A 278 0.42 -0.38 -7.00
N ASP A 279 -0.11 -0.77 -5.84
CA ASP A 279 0.39 -0.33 -4.54
C ASP A 279 1.74 -1.01 -4.23
N LEU A 280 2.83 -0.31 -4.57
CA LEU A 280 4.20 -0.76 -4.34
C LEU A 280 4.88 0.13 -3.31
N LEU A 281 5.59 -0.49 -2.37
CA LEU A 281 6.46 0.22 -1.45
C LEU A 281 7.79 0.52 -2.14
N LEU A 282 8.20 1.79 -2.09
CA LEU A 282 9.55 2.15 -2.51
C LEU A 282 10.59 1.57 -1.53
N PRO A 283 11.77 1.17 -2.02
CA PRO A 283 12.83 0.64 -1.16
C PRO A 283 13.26 1.71 -0.15
N ALA A 284 13.44 1.30 1.11
CA ALA A 284 13.94 2.19 2.13
C ALA A 284 15.37 2.66 1.78
N ASN A 285 15.67 3.92 2.09
CA ASN A 285 17.01 4.51 1.97
C ASN A 285 17.58 4.61 0.54
N ILE A 286 16.75 4.49 -0.49
CA ILE A 286 17.13 4.87 -1.86
C ILE A 286 16.57 6.26 -2.15
N LEU A 287 17.45 7.26 -2.15
CA LEU A 287 17.09 8.63 -2.50
C LEU A 287 17.30 8.85 -4.01
N ASP A 288 16.22 9.19 -4.69
CA ASP A 288 16.24 9.64 -6.07
C ASP A 288 16.23 11.17 -6.11
N THR A 289 17.35 11.77 -6.54
CA THR A 289 17.52 13.23 -6.63
C THR A 289 17.20 13.77 -8.01
N ASN A 290 16.60 12.97 -8.89
CA ASN A 290 16.39 13.27 -10.30
C ASN A 290 17.71 13.49 -11.09
N GLU A 291 18.82 12.98 -10.55
CA GLU A 291 20.11 12.93 -11.24
C GLU A 291 20.47 11.46 -11.54
N PRO A 292 20.88 11.10 -12.76
CA PRO A 292 21.24 9.73 -13.09
C PRO A 292 22.37 9.21 -12.21
N LYS A 293 22.06 8.23 -11.35
CA LYS A 293 23.00 7.76 -10.32
C LYS A 293 23.05 6.24 -10.23
N LEU A 294 24.26 5.70 -10.43
CA LEU A 294 24.57 4.29 -10.15
C LEU A 294 24.79 4.10 -8.65
N ILE A 295 23.99 3.23 -8.03
CA ILE A 295 24.20 2.77 -6.67
C ILE A 295 24.83 1.36 -6.68
N ARG A 296 25.90 1.19 -5.89
CA ARG A 296 26.56 -0.12 -5.66
C ARG A 296 26.41 -0.62 -4.23
N ALA A 297 25.89 0.23 -3.36
CA ALA A 297 25.52 -0.05 -1.99
C ALA A 297 24.35 0.87 -1.62
N VAL A 298 23.56 0.52 -0.61
CA VAL A 298 22.58 1.44 -0.04
C VAL A 298 23.36 2.67 0.43
N PRO A 299 23.00 3.91 0.05
CA PRO A 299 23.73 5.10 0.45
C PRO A 299 23.75 5.25 1.98
N HIS A 300 24.73 4.66 2.64
CA HIS A 300 24.97 4.89 4.06
C HIS A 300 25.71 6.22 4.22
N ARG A 301 24.92 7.27 4.45
CA ARG A 301 25.12 8.44 5.32
C ARG A 301 24.53 9.67 4.67
N ILE A 302 23.22 9.83 4.83
CA ILE A 302 22.71 11.18 5.03
C ILE A 302 23.43 11.73 6.29
N PRO A 303 23.92 12.99 6.30
CA PRO A 303 24.58 13.56 7.46
C PRO A 303 23.72 13.36 8.72
N PRO A 304 24.27 13.03 9.90
CA PRO A 304 23.48 12.90 11.13
C PRO A 304 22.68 14.17 11.50
N SER A 305 23.10 15.33 11.01
CA SER A 305 22.35 16.59 11.12
C SER A 305 21.08 16.63 10.26
N LEU A 306 20.97 15.76 9.25
CA LEU A 306 19.90 15.66 8.27
C LEU A 306 19.19 14.28 8.28
N SER A 307 19.58 13.38 9.18
CA SER A 307 18.96 12.05 9.30
C SER A 307 18.81 11.61 10.74
N ALA A 308 17.68 11.00 11.04
CA ALA A 308 17.47 10.20 12.23
C ALA A 308 17.04 8.79 11.80
N GLU A 309 17.27 7.79 12.65
CA GLU A 309 16.60 6.49 12.48
C GLU A 309 15.13 6.66 12.90
N GLU A 310 14.23 6.36 11.96
CA GLU A 310 12.78 6.49 12.13
C GLU A 310 12.06 5.35 11.39
N GLY A 311 10.85 5.00 11.84
CA GLY A 311 10.08 3.88 11.29
C GLY A 311 10.01 2.62 12.17
N ASP A 312 10.61 2.67 13.37
CA ASP A 312 10.44 1.61 14.37
C ASP A 312 8.96 1.35 14.65
N ARG A 313 8.58 0.07 14.55
CA ARG A 313 7.25 -0.38 14.95
C ARG A 313 7.11 -0.25 16.46
N ARG A 314 6.58 0.89 16.91
CA ARG A 314 6.27 1.13 18.32
C ARG A 314 4.92 0.51 18.65
N TRP A 315 4.93 -0.53 19.47
CA TRP A 315 3.74 -0.96 20.19
C TRP A 315 3.36 0.15 21.17
N LYS A 316 2.23 0.82 20.92
CA LYS A 316 1.58 1.65 21.92
C LYS A 316 0.46 0.81 22.52
N GLU A 317 0.52 0.51 23.82
CA GLU A 317 -0.68 0.13 24.56
C GLU A 317 -1.60 1.35 24.57
N GLN A 318 -2.43 1.43 23.54
CA GLN A 318 -3.43 2.47 23.43
C GLN A 318 -4.66 1.94 24.16
N LEU A 319 -4.89 2.43 25.38
CA LEU A 319 -6.23 2.34 25.97
C LEU A 319 -7.17 3.10 25.03
N GLU A 320 -7.96 2.36 24.24
CA GLU A 320 -9.01 2.95 23.44
C GLU A 320 -10.07 3.49 24.38
N ILE A 321 -10.09 4.80 24.50
CA ILE A 321 -11.19 5.50 25.14
C ILE A 321 -12.32 5.52 24.11
N GLU A 322 -13.34 4.72 24.34
CA GLU A 322 -14.58 4.70 23.54
C GLU A 322 -15.18 6.12 23.50
N ARG A 323 -15.36 6.64 22.28
CA ARG A 323 -16.06 7.91 22.02
C ARG A 323 -17.32 7.57 21.25
N ASP A 324 -18.46 8.04 21.73
CA ASP A 324 -19.69 7.93 20.94
C ASP A 324 -19.66 9.00 19.83
N PRO A 325 -19.57 8.62 18.55
CA PRO A 325 -19.55 9.57 17.44
C PRO A 325 -20.83 10.41 17.37
N LYS A 326 -21.95 9.95 17.93
CA LYS A 326 -23.21 10.70 17.97
C LYS A 326 -23.10 11.97 18.79
N VAL A 327 -22.37 11.92 19.91
CA VAL A 327 -22.19 13.09 20.79
C VAL A 327 -21.37 14.19 20.09
N ALA A 328 -20.33 13.79 19.36
CA ALA A 328 -19.52 14.72 18.58
C ALA A 328 -20.30 15.31 17.38
N ALA A 329 -21.10 14.49 16.71
CA ALA A 329 -21.98 14.94 15.62
C ALA A 329 -23.03 15.94 16.13
N GLU A 330 -23.63 15.67 17.29
CA GLU A 330 -24.63 16.56 17.89
C GLU A 330 -24.02 17.89 18.34
N ALA A 331 -22.82 17.88 18.92
CA ALA A 331 -22.12 19.12 19.27
C ALA A 331 -21.89 20.01 18.03
N LYS A 332 -21.47 19.41 16.91
CA LYS A 332 -21.31 20.14 15.64
C LYS A 332 -22.63 20.63 15.06
N ARG A 333 -23.73 19.86 15.22
CA ARG A 333 -25.08 20.26 14.80
C ARG A 333 -25.55 21.48 15.59
N LEU A 334 -25.40 21.46 16.92
CA LEU A 334 -25.74 22.59 17.80
C LEU A 334 -24.90 23.83 17.50
N ASN A 335 -23.61 23.65 17.17
CA ASN A 335 -22.74 24.74 16.74
C ASN A 335 -23.22 25.36 15.41
N LEU A 336 -23.56 24.54 14.42
CA LEU A 336 -24.12 25.00 13.15
C LEU A 336 -25.42 25.77 13.35
N GLU A 337 -26.33 25.26 14.19
CA GLU A 337 -27.59 25.93 14.54
C GLU A 337 -27.36 27.29 15.20
N LYS A 338 -26.35 27.38 16.09
CA LYS A 338 -26.01 28.61 16.81
C LYS A 338 -25.38 29.70 15.95
N TYR A 339 -24.54 29.33 14.98
CA TYR A 339 -23.72 30.28 14.23
C TYR A 339 -24.10 30.40 12.75
N GLY A 340 -25.00 29.56 12.23
CA GLY A 340 -25.38 29.50 10.81
C GLY A 340 -24.35 28.83 9.89
N ALA A 341 -23.12 28.65 10.36
CA ALA A 341 -22.03 27.89 9.74
C ALA A 341 -21.20 27.20 10.83
N TYR A 342 -20.47 26.13 10.49
CA TYR A 342 -19.54 25.54 11.46
C TYR A 342 -18.50 26.57 11.85
N THR A 343 -18.39 26.84 13.14
CA THR A 343 -17.65 27.99 13.65
C THR A 343 -16.84 27.60 14.87
N CYS A 344 -15.55 27.95 14.86
CA CYS A 344 -14.66 27.77 15.99
C CYS A 344 -15.10 28.68 17.13
N GLU A 345 -15.45 28.11 18.28
CA GLU A 345 -15.94 28.87 19.43
C GLU A 345 -14.85 29.75 20.08
N ALA A 346 -13.58 29.46 19.81
CA ALA A 346 -12.44 30.21 20.33
C ALA A 346 -12.07 31.43 19.46
N CYS A 347 -12.08 31.30 18.14
CA CYS A 347 -11.58 32.34 17.23
C CYS A 347 -12.59 32.84 16.19
N LEU A 348 -13.81 32.30 16.20
CA LEU A 348 -14.91 32.61 15.28
C LEU A 348 -14.61 32.35 13.79
N PHE A 349 -13.51 31.65 13.49
CA PHE A 349 -13.27 31.12 12.14
C PHE A 349 -14.41 30.17 11.76
N SER A 350 -15.05 30.44 10.63
CA SER A 350 -16.15 29.62 10.10
C SER A 350 -15.81 29.03 8.73
N ASN A 351 -16.38 27.87 8.43
CA ASN A 351 -16.27 27.19 7.13
C ASN A 351 -17.44 26.22 6.93
N GLU A 352 -17.80 25.93 5.68
CA GLU A 352 -18.86 24.95 5.36
C GLU A 352 -18.39 23.50 5.57
N ASP A 353 -17.08 23.23 5.48
CA ASP A 353 -16.52 21.91 5.71
C ASP A 353 -16.48 21.57 7.20
N LYS A 354 -17.47 20.77 7.64
CA LYS A 354 -17.58 20.24 8.99
C LYS A 354 -16.37 19.41 9.45
N ALA A 355 -15.58 18.88 8.53
CA ALA A 355 -14.41 18.07 8.83
C ALA A 355 -13.24 18.91 9.34
N LEU A 356 -13.23 20.22 9.07
CA LEU A 356 -12.22 21.14 9.60
C LEU A 356 -12.35 21.39 11.11
N PHE A 357 -13.48 21.03 11.72
CA PHE A 357 -13.74 21.30 13.12
C PHE A 357 -13.74 20.03 13.95
N ASP A 358 -13.18 20.10 15.16
CA ASP A 358 -13.19 19.03 16.14
C ASP A 358 -14.14 19.36 17.29
N ALA A 359 -14.90 18.37 17.75
CA ALA A 359 -15.69 18.48 18.98
C ALA A 359 -14.78 18.14 20.17
N HIS A 360 -14.27 19.17 20.82
CA HIS A 360 -13.27 19.06 21.88
C HIS A 360 -13.93 18.83 23.24
N HIS A 361 -13.36 17.93 24.04
CA HIS A 361 -13.80 17.70 25.41
C HIS A 361 -13.00 18.59 26.37
N PRO A 362 -13.60 19.61 27.01
CA PRO A 362 -12.88 20.46 27.96
C PRO A 362 -12.44 19.67 29.20
N THR A 363 -13.23 18.68 29.60
CA THR A 363 -12.83 17.66 30.58
C THR A 363 -12.35 16.41 29.85
N PRO A 364 -11.07 16.00 29.96
CA PRO A 364 -10.55 14.83 29.25
C PRO A 364 -11.32 13.56 29.56
N LEU A 365 -11.47 12.66 28.59
CA LEU A 365 -12.09 11.35 28.82
C LEU A 365 -11.28 10.43 29.75
N ALA A 366 -9.98 10.71 29.91
CA ALA A 366 -9.11 10.01 30.85
C ALA A 366 -9.52 10.18 32.33
N THR A 367 -10.44 11.10 32.65
CA THR A 367 -10.99 11.25 34.01
C THR A 367 -11.96 10.13 34.40
N GLY A 368 -12.34 9.25 33.46
CA GLY A 368 -13.18 8.07 33.72
C GLY A 368 -14.52 8.10 33.00
N ARG A 369 -15.29 7.01 33.18
CA ARG A 369 -16.61 6.82 32.57
C ARG A 369 -17.60 7.87 33.07
N ARG A 370 -18.34 8.49 32.15
CA ARG A 370 -19.33 9.54 32.45
C ARG A 370 -20.38 9.62 31.35
N VAL A 371 -21.46 10.34 31.64
CA VAL A 371 -22.39 10.83 30.62
C VAL A 371 -21.84 12.14 30.05
N THR A 372 -21.70 12.23 28.74
CA THR A 372 -21.25 13.44 28.05
C THR A 372 -22.44 14.14 27.41
N ASP A 373 -22.70 15.38 27.82
CA ASP A 373 -23.66 16.26 27.17
C ASP A 373 -23.01 16.92 25.95
N ALA A 374 -23.66 16.84 24.78
CA ALA A 374 -23.17 17.43 23.54
C ALA A 374 -22.92 18.95 23.67
N ARG A 375 -23.69 19.66 24.50
CA ARG A 375 -23.58 21.10 24.76
C ARG A 375 -22.32 21.48 25.53
N HIS A 376 -21.64 20.51 26.15
CA HIS A 376 -20.40 20.72 26.90
C HIS A 376 -19.14 20.51 26.03
N LEU A 377 -19.29 20.09 24.78
CA LEU A 377 -18.16 20.02 23.87
C LEU A 377 -17.94 21.40 23.24
N GLU A 378 -16.67 21.75 23.07
CA GLU A 378 -16.26 22.99 22.41
C GLU A 378 -15.94 22.67 20.95
N VAL A 379 -16.58 23.32 19.99
CA VAL A 379 -16.24 23.12 18.57
C VAL A 379 -15.04 24.02 18.21
N LEU A 380 -13.91 23.41 17.88
CA LEU A 380 -12.63 24.11 17.65
C LEU A 380 -12.07 23.82 16.25
N CYS A 381 -11.46 24.84 15.62
CA CYS A 381 -10.68 24.64 14.39
C CYS A 381 -9.33 23.94 14.69
N PRO A 382 -8.57 23.48 13.69
CA PRO A 382 -7.37 22.66 13.91
C PRO A 382 -6.28 23.41 14.69
N ILE A 383 -6.23 24.73 14.56
CA ILE A 383 -5.27 25.59 15.27
C ILE A 383 -5.64 25.70 16.75
N CYS A 384 -6.90 26.05 17.06
CA CYS A 384 -7.37 26.21 18.43
C CYS A 384 -7.41 24.85 19.16
N HIS A 385 -7.79 23.78 18.47
CA HIS A 385 -7.76 22.43 19.03
C HIS A 385 -6.34 21.98 19.37
N ARG A 386 -5.38 22.20 18.46
CA ARG A 386 -3.95 21.93 18.75
C ARG A 386 -3.44 22.78 19.91
N ARG A 387 -3.84 24.06 19.98
CA ARG A 387 -3.47 24.94 21.11
C ARG A 387 -4.03 24.42 22.43
N ALA A 388 -5.28 23.94 22.46
CA ALA A 388 -5.91 23.38 23.64
C ALA A 388 -5.03 22.29 24.28
N HIS A 389 -4.44 21.41 23.46
CA HIS A 389 -3.59 20.32 23.95
C HIS A 389 -2.10 20.66 24.15
N ARG A 390 -1.64 21.88 23.84
CA ARG A 390 -0.24 22.32 24.03
C ARG A 390 0.00 22.97 25.39
N ARG A 391 -0.45 22.31 26.46
CA ARG A 391 -0.07 22.59 27.84
C ARG A 391 1.06 21.63 28.25
N GLY A 392 1.91 22.03 29.21
CA GLY A 392 2.95 21.13 29.76
C GLY A 392 2.37 19.82 30.31
N HIS A 393 1.09 19.81 30.69
CA HIS A 393 0.36 18.64 31.12
C HIS A 393 -0.66 18.18 30.05
N ARG A 394 -0.34 17.12 29.31
CA ARG A 394 -1.15 16.59 28.18
C ARG A 394 -2.59 16.24 28.54
N LEU A 395 -2.86 15.92 29.81
CA LEU A 395 -4.19 15.57 30.31
C LEU A 395 -5.00 16.79 30.80
N MET A 396 -4.53 18.02 30.60
CA MET A 396 -5.27 19.22 30.98
C MET A 396 -5.25 20.22 29.84
N PRO A 397 -6.25 20.20 28.94
CA PRO A 397 -6.32 21.18 27.87
C PRO A 397 -6.57 22.60 28.42
N PHE A 398 -6.21 23.62 27.64
CA PHE A 398 -6.70 24.98 27.89
C PHE A 398 -8.21 25.01 27.70
N ASN A 399 -8.92 25.75 28.55
CA ASN A 399 -10.36 25.93 28.42
C ASN A 399 -10.70 26.99 27.35
N LEU A 400 -11.97 27.10 26.96
CA LEU A 400 -12.40 28.08 25.96
C LEU A 400 -12.03 29.54 26.29
N ALA A 401 -12.06 29.95 27.56
CA ALA A 401 -11.72 31.32 27.96
C ALA A 401 -10.23 31.61 27.75
N ASP A 402 -9.37 30.65 28.10
CA ASP A 402 -7.93 30.72 27.84
C ASP A 402 -7.64 30.80 26.34
N LEU A 403 -8.35 30.01 25.53
CA LEU A 403 -8.21 30.02 24.08
C LEU A 403 -8.66 31.35 23.47
N LYS A 404 -9.79 31.91 23.92
CA LYS A 404 -10.28 33.23 23.51
C LYS A 404 -9.29 34.33 23.88
N SER A 405 -8.75 34.31 25.09
CA SER A 405 -7.73 35.25 25.54
C SER A 405 -6.46 35.14 24.69
N TRP A 406 -6.00 33.91 24.41
CA TRP A 406 -4.85 33.69 23.52
C TRP A 406 -5.08 34.21 22.10
N VAL A 407 -6.27 34.02 21.54
CA VAL A 407 -6.65 34.57 20.23
C VAL A 407 -6.68 36.10 20.27
N ALA A 408 -7.31 36.70 21.30
CA ALA A 408 -7.41 38.15 21.46
C ALA A 408 -6.03 38.83 21.58
N ASN A 409 -5.06 38.14 22.15
CA ASN A 409 -3.67 38.61 22.28
C ASN A 409 -2.82 38.38 21.01
N GLY A 410 -3.42 38.02 19.88
CA GLY A 410 -2.68 37.82 18.62
C GLY A 410 -1.94 36.48 18.53
N ARG A 411 -2.38 35.47 19.29
CA ARG A 411 -1.82 34.10 19.30
C ARG A 411 -0.33 34.04 19.66
N PRO A 412 0.10 34.64 20.79
CA PRO A 412 1.51 34.70 21.16
C PRO A 412 2.12 33.31 21.38
N HIS A 413 3.42 33.18 21.08
CA HIS A 413 4.19 31.98 21.36
C HIS A 413 4.46 31.89 22.87
N ILE A 414 3.78 30.98 23.57
CA ILE A 414 4.04 30.74 24.99
C ILE A 414 4.98 29.52 25.08
N VAL A 415 6.24 29.76 25.43
CA VAL A 415 7.19 28.69 25.79
C VAL A 415 6.67 28.07 27.08
N SER A 416 6.07 26.88 26.99
CA SER A 416 5.89 26.05 28.17
C SER A 416 7.29 25.71 28.68
N LYS A 417 7.72 26.32 29.79
CA LYS A 417 8.84 25.77 30.57
C LYS A 417 8.47 24.32 30.87
N GLY A 418 9.35 23.42 30.46
CA GLY A 418 9.14 21.97 30.44
C GLY A 418 8.78 21.38 31.79
#